data_AF-A0A6J1VQW9-F1
#
_entry.id   AF-A0A6J1VQW9-F1
#
_cell.length_a   1.000
_cell.length_b   1.000
_cell.length_c   1.000
_cell.angle_alpha   90.00
_cell.angle_beta   90.00
_cell.angle_gamma   90.00
#
_symmetry.space_group_name_H-M   'P 1'
#
loop_
_entity.id
_entity.type
_entity.pdbx_description
1 polymer ?
#
loop_
_entity_poly.entity_id
_entity_poly.type
_entity_poly.pdbx_seq_one_letter_code
_entity_poly.pdbx_strand_id
1 'polypeptide(L)'
;MKLSTQAYCKMVLHGAKYPHCAVNGLLVAEKQQQQQQPGQRGREREAPPPPPQALLVDCIPLFHGSLALAPMLEVALSLVRRGGGRESLPGPAQAT
;
A
#
# COMPACT_ATOMS: atom_id res chain seq x y z
N MET A 1 -8.11 -6.52 -6.97
CA MET A 1 -7.03 -6.28 -5.98
C MET A 1 -6.07 -7.45 -6.05
N LYS A 2 -4.76 -7.20 -6.10
CA LYS A 2 -3.72 -8.24 -6.12
C LYS A 2 -2.83 -8.07 -4.88
N LEU A 3 -2.37 -9.17 -4.29
CA LEU A 3 -1.51 -9.18 -3.10
C LEU A 3 -0.15 -9.76 -3.46
N SER A 4 0.94 -9.06 -3.14
CA SER A 4 2.29 -9.58 -3.32
C SER A 4 2.56 -10.73 -2.35
N THR A 5 3.39 -11.70 -2.76
CA THR A 5 3.84 -12.78 -1.89
C THR A 5 4.52 -12.24 -0.63
N GLN A 6 5.30 -11.16 -0.76
CA GLN A 6 5.96 -10.51 0.38
C GLN A 6 4.95 -10.00 1.41
N ALA A 7 3.94 -9.25 0.97
CA ALA A 7 2.91 -8.71 1.85
C ALA A 7 2.14 -9.84 2.55
N TYR A 8 1.81 -10.90 1.81
CA TYR A 8 1.18 -12.10 2.35
C TYR A 8 2.06 -12.79 3.39
N CYS A 9 3.34 -13.02 3.09
CA CYS A 9 4.27 -13.65 4.02
C CYS A 9 4.42 -12.85 5.31
N LYS A 10 4.59 -11.52 5.24
CA LYS A 10 4.68 -10.67 6.45
C LYS A 10 3.41 -10.74 7.30
N MET A 11 2.23 -10.75 6.65
CA MET A 11 0.95 -10.90 7.35
C MET A 11 0.85 -12.23 8.08
N VAL A 12 1.14 -13.35 7.39
CA VAL A 12 1.10 -14.70 7.98
C VAL A 12 2.14 -14.85 9.07
N LEU A 13 3.37 -14.40 8.85
CA LEU A 13 4.45 -14.46 9.83
C LEU A 13 4.15 -13.64 11.08
N HIS A 14 3.48 -12.49 10.95
CA HIS A 14 3.08 -11.71 12.12
C HIS A 14 2.10 -12.48 13.00
N GLY A 15 1.08 -13.12 12.40
CA GLY A 15 0.15 -13.98 13.11
C GLY A 15 0.83 -15.19 13.74
N ALA A 16 1.71 -15.87 12.98
CA ALA A 16 2.43 -17.04 13.48
C ALA A 16 3.43 -16.72 14.60
N LYS A 17 4.00 -15.51 14.61
CA LYS A 17 4.90 -15.04 15.68
C LYS A 17 4.16 -14.81 17.01
N TYR A 18 2.88 -14.43 16.96
CA TYR A 18 2.07 -14.13 18.14
C TYR A 18 0.74 -14.92 18.12
N PRO A 19 0.78 -16.27 18.21
CA PRO A 19 -0.40 -17.10 18.02
C PRO A 19 -1.41 -17.01 19.17
N HIS A 20 -1.00 -16.45 20.31
CA HIS A 20 -1.80 -16.36 21.53
C HIS A 20 -2.59 -15.04 21.65
N CYS A 21 -2.45 -14.13 20.69
CA CYS A 21 -3.18 -12.85 20.72
C CYS A 21 -3.56 -12.40 19.32
N ALA A 22 -4.52 -11.48 19.26
CA ALA A 22 -4.86 -10.82 18.02
C ALA A 22 -3.69 -9.92 17.57
N VAL A 23 -3.49 -9.82 16.25
CA VAL A 23 -2.47 -9.00 15.61
C VAL A 23 -3.12 -8.04 14.61
N ASN A 24 -2.49 -6.89 14.36
CA ASN A 24 -2.91 -5.98 13.29
C ASN A 24 -1.73 -5.48 12.44
N GLY A 25 -2.05 -4.85 11.32
CA GLY A 25 -1.06 -4.35 10.37
C GLY A 25 -1.70 -3.45 9.32
N LEU A 26 -0.86 -2.83 8.49
CA LEU A 26 -1.27 -1.97 7.38
C LEU A 26 -0.76 -2.54 6.05
N LEU A 27 -1.64 -2.60 5.05
CA LEU A 27 -1.26 -2.95 3.68
C LEU A 27 -0.87 -1.70 2.91
N VAL A 28 0.26 -1.77 2.20
CA VAL A 28 0.77 -0.69 1.36
C VAL A 28 0.48 -1.04 -0.09
N ALA A 29 -0.15 -0.12 -0.80
CA ALA A 29 -0.42 -0.25 -2.23
C ALA A 29 0.39 0.76 -3.03
N GLU A 30 0.84 0.37 -4.21
CA GLU A 30 1.35 1.34 -5.17
C GLU A 30 0.20 2.18 -5.72
N LYS A 31 0.43 3.49 -5.82
CA LYS A 31 -0.50 4.38 -6.50
C LYS A 31 -0.38 4.14 -7.99
N GLN A 32 -1.34 3.40 -8.55
CA GLN A 32 -1.46 3.29 -9.99
C GLN A 32 -1.77 4.70 -10.53
N GLN A 33 -0.77 5.37 -11.11
CA GLN A 33 -1.04 6.58 -11.88
C GLN A 33 -1.96 6.15 -13.00
N GLN A 34 -3.22 6.57 -12.91
CA GLN A 34 -4.13 6.50 -14.02
C GLN A 34 -3.50 7.38 -15.10
N GLN A 35 -2.77 6.75 -16.04
CA GLN A 35 -2.31 7.42 -17.25
C GLN A 35 -3.58 7.91 -17.94
N GLN A 36 -3.96 9.14 -17.65
CA GLN A 36 -4.87 9.89 -18.48
C GLN A 36 -4.14 10.03 -19.80
N GLN A 37 -4.47 9.18 -20.77
CA GLN A 37 -3.97 9.31 -22.13
C GLN A 37 -4.33 10.72 -22.62
N PRO A 38 -3.36 11.61 -22.88
CA PRO A 38 -3.66 12.91 -23.46
C PRO A 38 -3.86 12.69 -24.95
N GLY A 39 -5.09 12.43 -25.41
CA GLY A 39 -5.33 12.36 -26.86
C GLY A 39 -6.66 11.84 -27.41
N GLN A 40 -7.54 11.17 -26.66
CA GLN A 40 -8.75 10.59 -27.27
C GLN A 40 -9.99 11.50 -27.14
N ARG A 41 -9.97 12.63 -27.85
CA ARG A 41 -11.16 13.43 -28.13
C ARG A 41 -11.87 12.86 -29.35
N GLY A 42 -12.67 11.82 -29.13
CA GLY A 42 -13.68 11.38 -30.10
C GLY A 42 -13.48 9.96 -30.62
N ARG A 43 -14.05 8.98 -29.93
CA ARG A 43 -14.91 7.94 -30.56
C ARG A 43 -15.53 7.05 -29.49
N GLU A 44 -16.84 6.89 -29.66
CA GLU A 44 -17.64 5.69 -29.39
C GLU A 44 -17.83 5.24 -27.92
N ARG A 45 -19.07 4.80 -27.66
CA ARG A 45 -19.55 4.28 -26.37
C ARG A 45 -18.75 3.03 -26.01
N GLU A 46 -17.66 3.21 -25.28
CA GLU A 46 -16.90 2.09 -24.72
C GLU A 46 -17.28 1.92 -23.25
N ALA A 47 -17.39 0.66 -22.83
CA ALA A 47 -17.80 0.27 -21.48
C ALA A 47 -17.02 1.04 -20.40
N PRO A 48 -17.60 1.30 -19.21
CA PRO A 48 -16.93 2.03 -18.15
C PRO A 48 -15.51 1.48 -17.92
N PRO A 49 -14.49 2.36 -17.79
CA PRO A 49 -13.12 1.90 -17.61
C PRO A 49 -13.05 0.96 -16.41
N PRO A 50 -12.30 -0.16 -16.50
CA PRO A 50 -12.20 -1.10 -15.41
C PRO A 50 -11.70 -0.38 -14.15
N PRO A 51 -12.26 -0.69 -12.96
CA PRO A 51 -11.85 -0.03 -11.73
C PRO A 51 -10.34 -0.18 -11.54
N PRO A 52 -9.63 0.86 -11.06
CA PRO A 52 -8.19 0.81 -10.85
C PRO A 52 -7.86 -0.37 -9.93
N GLN A 53 -6.98 -1.26 -10.39
CA GLN A 53 -6.63 -2.47 -9.65
C GLN A 53 -5.46 -2.16 -8.71
N ALA A 54 -5.74 -1.93 -7.43
CA ALA A 54 -4.65 -1.75 -6.47
C ALA A 54 -3.83 -3.04 -6.32
N LEU A 55 -2.51 -2.91 -6.46
CA LEU A 55 -1.52 -3.92 -6.12
C LEU A 55 -0.97 -3.62 -4.73
N LEU A 56 -1.21 -4.54 -3.80
CA LEU A 56 -0.70 -4.47 -2.44
C LEU A 56 0.73 -5.02 -2.44
N VAL A 57 1.69 -4.12 -2.34
CA VAL A 57 3.12 -4.45 -2.49
C VAL A 57 3.77 -4.86 -1.18
N ASP A 58 3.27 -4.37 -0.05
CA ASP A 58 3.84 -4.70 1.26
C ASP A 58 2.80 -4.75 2.40
N CYS A 59 3.19 -5.35 3.52
CA CYS A 59 2.44 -5.37 4.78
C CYS A 59 3.34 -4.91 5.94
N ILE A 60 2.86 -3.94 6.72
CA ILE A 60 3.54 -3.42 7.90
C ILE A 60 2.86 -4.00 9.15
N PRO A 61 3.45 -4.97 9.86
CA PRO A 61 2.92 -5.44 11.13
C PRO A 61 3.00 -4.31 12.17
N LEU A 62 1.92 -4.04 12.90
CA LEU A 62 1.84 -2.90 13.84
C LEU A 62 1.85 -3.36 15.30
N PHE A 63 0.80 -4.03 15.76
CA PHE A 63 0.62 -4.39 17.17
C PHE A 63 0.10 -5.82 17.34
N HIS A 64 0.33 -6.36 18.54
CA HIS A 64 -0.15 -7.65 19.01
C HIS A 64 -0.50 -7.56 20.51
N GLY A 65 -1.60 -8.18 20.93
CA GLY A 65 -2.09 -8.08 22.32
C GLY A 65 -3.05 -6.90 22.53
N SER A 66 -2.57 -5.79 23.10
CA SER A 66 -3.38 -4.56 23.27
C SER A 66 -3.48 -3.82 21.93
N LEU A 67 -4.46 -4.23 21.12
CA LEU A 67 -4.63 -3.68 19.79
C LEU A 67 -5.13 -2.23 19.84
N ALA A 68 -4.46 -1.37 19.08
CA ALA A 68 -4.97 -0.07 18.66
C ALA A 68 -5.39 0.88 19.81
N LEU A 69 -4.57 0.96 20.87
CA LEU A 69 -4.65 2.11 21.77
C LEU A 69 -4.46 3.38 20.93
N ALA A 70 -5.45 4.26 20.95
CA ALA A 70 -5.51 5.47 20.12
C ALA A 70 -4.16 6.21 19.99
N PRO A 71 -3.40 6.50 21.07
CA PRO A 71 -2.12 7.20 20.94
C PRO A 71 -1.07 6.41 20.16
N MET A 72 -0.99 5.09 20.38
CA MET A 72 0.01 4.25 19.71
C MET A 72 -0.31 4.11 18.22
N LEU A 73 -1.59 3.95 17.88
CA LEU A 73 -2.02 3.87 16.49
C LEU A 73 -1.79 5.19 15.74
N GLU A 74 -2.05 6.33 16.38
CA GLU A 74 -1.83 7.65 15.79
C GLU A 74 -0.36 7.88 15.45
N VAL A 75 0.54 7.56 16.39
CA VAL A 75 1.99 7.66 16.17
C VAL A 75 2.43 6.71 15.06
N ALA A 76 1.98 5.45 15.08
CA ALA A 76 2.32 4.48 14.04
C ALA A 76 1.90 4.93 12.63
N LEU A 77 0.66 5.41 12.47
CA LEU A 77 0.17 5.91 11.18
C LEU A 77 0.91 7.17 10.74
N SER A 78 1.26 8.05 11.68
CA SER A 78 2.07 9.24 11.39
C SER A 78 3.47 8.88 10.90
N LEU A 79 4.11 7.87 11.51
CA LEU A 79 5.42 7.38 11.08
C LEU A 79 5.36 6.70 9.72
N VAL A 80 4.37 5.84 9.49
CA VAL A 80 4.20 5.16 8.19
C VAL A 80 3.91 6.18 7.09
N ARG A 81 3.04 7.17 7.34
CA ARG A 81 2.77 8.25 6.38
C ARG A 81 4.03 9.04 6.02
N ARG A 82 4.88 9.33 7.01
CA ARG A 82 6.15 10.03 6.78
C ARG A 82 7.16 9.17 6.02
N GLY A 83 7.20 7.87 6.28
CA GLY A 83 8.09 6.92 5.60
C GLY A 83 7.68 6.66 4.14
N GLY A 84 6.38 6.48 3.88
CA GLY A 84 5.86 6.16 2.55
C GLY A 84 5.98 7.29 1.50
N GLY A 85 6.40 8.49 1.91
CA GLY A 85 6.66 9.62 1.01
C GLY A 85 8.11 9.75 0.54
N ARG A 86 9.03 8.89 0.96
CA ARG A 86 10.49 9.08 0.75
C ARG A 86 11.13 8.17 -0.30
N GLU A 87 10.45 7.13 -0.80
CA GLU A 87 11.00 6.22 -1.82
C GLU A 87 10.60 6.55 -3.27
N SER A 88 9.77 7.57 -3.51
CA SER A 88 9.34 7.98 -4.87
C SER A 88 10.07 9.23 -5.38
N LEU A 89 11.35 9.41 -5.07
CA LEU A 89 12.16 10.41 -5.80
C LEU A 89 12.64 9.78 -7.11
N PRO A 90 12.27 10.33 -8.29
CA PRO A 90 12.90 9.93 -9.53
C PRO A 90 14.40 10.22 -9.41
N GLY A 91 15.23 9.22 -9.68
CA GLY A 91 16.67 9.42 -9.80
C GLY A 91 16.96 10.54 -10.81
N PRO A 92 18.03 11.32 -10.62
CA PRO A 92 18.35 12.42 -11.52
C PRO A 92 18.40 11.89 -12.95
N ALA A 93 17.56 12.51 -13.80
CA ALA A 93 17.59 12.33 -15.23
C ALA A 93 19.04 12.43 -15.72
N GLN A 94 19.41 11.49 -16.58
CA GLN A 94 20.68 11.46 -17.31
C GLN A 94 21.04 12.88 -17.77
N ALA A 95 22.07 13.45 -17.15
CA ALA A 95 22.69 14.67 -17.60
C ALA A 95 23.79 14.28 -18.60
N THR A 96 23.53 14.65 -19.86
CA THR A 96 24.48 14.74 -20.99
C THR A 96 24.90 13.42 -21.65
#